data_AF-A0A563CJP1-F1
#
_entry.id   AF-A0A563CJP1-F1
#
_cell.length_a   1.000
_cell.length_b   1.000
_cell.length_c   1.000
_cell.angle_alpha   90.00
_cell.angle_beta   90.00
_cell.angle_gamma   90.00
#
_symmetry.space_group_name_H-M   'P 1'
#
loop_
_entity.id
_entity.type
_entity.pdbx_description
1 polymer ?
#
loop_
_entity_poly.entity_id
_entity_poly.type
_entity_poly.pdbx_seq_one_letter_code
_entity_poly.pdbx_strand_id
1 'polypeptide(L)'
;MDNSNNNKPQTPPQPQFQQAPQQPQVQQPQPQQQFQQQPVMGTPYQMPPKKKMSKGAMWGIIGGIIGLVVIIVGVVLAVLLLGGPSKADYKDLLSQFTGFDIDNAFISKSSTSAKNRKAEIDETIGKIDDLNKKMGSHKALRDKDVKAAYDKYLDSWNNGAKEYVEFIGAFTENNFYEKCRLTEVSKHIRESKESIEKYFDSNMKDCMDSLDKMSKSNNKLVAKYGEDLKKYYSEIKQYYVELSEYIKNASSGASRPKAPTSPKIDIKADTLNKWKEASENFKKVLEEKANK
;
A
#
# COMPACT_ATOMS: atom_id res chain seq x y z
N MET A 1 -24.64 26.74 -41.28
CA MET A 1 -26.02 26.96 -40.80
C MET A 1 -26.34 25.85 -39.80
N ASP A 2 -27.21 26.17 -38.83
CA ASP A 2 -27.91 25.24 -37.91
C ASP A 2 -27.03 24.42 -36.94
N ASN A 3 -26.94 24.63 -35.61
CA ASN A 3 -27.67 25.36 -34.54
C ASN A 3 -28.52 24.47 -33.59
N SER A 4 -28.43 24.76 -32.28
CA SER A 4 -29.23 24.24 -31.14
C SER A 4 -28.96 22.77 -30.69
N ASN A 5 -29.09 22.38 -29.40
CA ASN A 5 -29.58 23.12 -28.23
C ASN A 5 -28.98 22.68 -26.86
N ASN A 6 -29.24 23.50 -25.83
CA ASN A 6 -28.79 23.41 -24.43
C ASN A 6 -29.48 22.34 -23.57
N ASN A 7 -28.88 22.01 -22.41
CA ASN A 7 -29.56 22.24 -21.11
C ASN A 7 -28.62 22.20 -19.89
N LYS A 8 -28.78 23.18 -18.98
CA LYS A 8 -28.17 23.24 -17.63
C LYS A 8 -29.28 23.61 -16.63
N PRO A 9 -29.43 22.93 -15.49
CA PRO A 9 -30.45 23.30 -14.49
C PRO A 9 -30.14 24.62 -13.79
N GLN A 10 -31.17 25.46 -13.61
CA GLN A 10 -31.14 26.66 -12.76
C GLN A 10 -31.63 26.35 -11.33
N THR A 11 -31.12 27.09 -10.36
CA THR A 11 -31.60 27.09 -8.96
C THR A 11 -32.74 28.11 -8.76
N PRO A 12 -33.81 27.79 -8.01
CA PRO A 12 -34.85 28.74 -7.64
C PRO A 12 -34.43 29.66 -6.46
N PRO A 13 -35.04 30.85 -6.29
CA PRO A 13 -34.59 31.88 -5.36
C PRO A 13 -35.21 31.78 -3.95
N GLN A 14 -34.53 32.42 -2.98
CA GLN A 14 -34.95 32.55 -1.58
C GLN A 14 -35.77 33.84 -1.34
N PRO A 15 -36.93 33.80 -0.67
CA PRO A 15 -37.61 35.00 -0.16
C PRO A 15 -37.06 35.48 1.19
N GLN A 16 -37.16 36.78 1.46
CA GLN A 16 -36.77 37.44 2.72
C GLN A 16 -37.86 38.44 3.17
N PHE A 17 -37.89 38.75 4.48
CA PHE A 17 -38.82 39.68 5.17
C PHE A 17 -40.25 39.11 5.40
N GLN A 18 -41.03 39.48 6.42
CA GLN A 18 -41.01 40.71 7.26
C GLN A 18 -41.49 40.46 8.73
N GLN A 19 -41.96 41.50 9.44
CA GLN A 19 -41.93 41.66 10.92
C GLN A 19 -43.16 41.15 11.73
N ALA A 20 -43.04 41.24 13.06
CA ALA A 20 -44.02 40.84 14.10
C ALA A 20 -45.34 41.65 14.12
N PRO A 21 -46.36 41.26 14.95
CA PRO A 21 -46.46 41.89 16.28
C PRO A 21 -47.13 41.10 17.45
N GLN A 22 -46.74 41.49 18.67
CA GLN A 22 -47.49 41.63 19.94
C GLN A 22 -48.14 40.44 20.74
N GLN A 23 -47.91 40.54 22.06
CA GLN A 23 -48.73 40.06 23.21
C GLN A 23 -50.09 40.81 23.28
N PRO A 24 -51.11 40.48 24.14
CA PRO A 24 -51.01 39.85 25.47
C PRO A 24 -52.16 38.88 25.90
N GLN A 25 -52.02 38.21 27.05
CA GLN A 25 -52.94 38.40 28.20
C GLN A 25 -52.58 37.58 29.46
N VAL A 26 -52.90 38.18 30.60
CA VAL A 26 -52.93 37.60 31.95
C VAL A 26 -54.20 36.79 32.20
N GLN A 27 -54.12 35.72 32.99
CA GLN A 27 -55.08 35.51 34.10
C GLN A 27 -54.58 34.52 35.18
N GLN A 28 -54.95 34.84 36.41
CA GLN A 28 -54.76 34.07 37.64
C GLN A 28 -56.12 33.44 38.02
N PRO A 29 -56.15 32.37 38.84
CA PRO A 29 -56.97 32.48 40.06
C PRO A 29 -56.31 31.95 41.35
N GLN A 30 -56.80 32.47 42.47
CA GLN A 30 -56.46 32.08 43.84
C GLN A 30 -57.08 30.73 44.27
N PRO A 31 -56.69 30.20 45.44
CA PRO A 31 -57.69 30.01 46.50
C PRO A 31 -57.53 30.98 47.69
N GLN A 32 -58.61 31.19 48.45
CA GLN A 32 -58.72 32.15 49.55
C GLN A 32 -59.32 31.48 50.81
N GLN A 33 -59.13 32.09 51.99
CA GLN A 33 -59.78 31.80 53.30
C GLN A 33 -59.17 30.61 54.07
N GLN A 34 -59.09 30.52 55.42
CA GLN A 34 -59.34 31.43 56.58
C GLN A 34 -58.63 30.78 57.84
N PHE A 35 -58.33 31.39 59.00
CA PHE A 35 -58.47 32.77 59.51
C PHE A 35 -57.45 33.09 60.66
N GLN A 36 -57.60 34.31 61.22
CA GLN A 36 -57.09 34.96 62.44
C GLN A 36 -56.52 34.14 63.64
N GLN A 37 -55.39 34.60 64.21
CA GLN A 37 -55.38 35.51 65.39
C GLN A 37 -53.98 36.08 65.72
N GLN A 38 -53.96 37.23 66.40
CA GLN A 38 -52.82 37.98 66.98
C GLN A 38 -53.26 38.45 68.40
N PRO A 39 -52.39 39.00 69.28
CA PRO A 39 -50.93 38.91 69.39
C PRO A 39 -50.47 38.58 70.83
N VAL A 40 -49.21 38.15 71.03
CA VAL A 40 -48.53 38.28 72.35
C VAL A 40 -47.05 38.65 72.14
N MET A 41 -46.52 39.54 72.99
CA MET A 41 -45.13 40.00 72.94
C MET A 41 -44.12 38.94 73.39
N GLY A 42 -42.88 39.05 72.88
CA GLY A 42 -41.70 38.89 73.75
C GLY A 42 -40.58 37.96 73.25
N THR A 43 -39.34 38.46 73.42
CA THR A 43 -38.04 37.75 73.37
C THR A 43 -37.41 37.47 71.97
N PRO A 44 -36.06 37.51 71.87
CA PRO A 44 -35.37 37.74 70.59
C PRO A 44 -35.07 36.48 69.77
N TYR A 45 -34.86 36.68 68.47
CA TYR A 45 -34.50 35.67 67.47
C TYR A 45 -33.24 34.86 67.86
N GLN A 46 -33.41 33.56 68.11
CA GLN A 46 -32.35 32.56 68.00
C GLN A 46 -32.19 32.16 66.53
N MET A 47 -31.07 32.54 65.92
CA MET A 47 -30.72 32.07 64.57
C MET A 47 -30.28 30.60 64.65
N PRO A 48 -30.88 29.65 63.91
CA PRO A 48 -30.44 28.27 63.94
C PRO A 48 -29.00 28.17 63.40
N PRO A 49 -28.10 27.40 64.04
CA PRO A 49 -26.70 27.36 63.65
C PRO A 49 -26.56 26.83 62.22
N LYS A 50 -25.92 27.61 61.34
CA LYS A 50 -25.57 27.17 59.99
C LYS A 50 -24.77 25.87 60.08
N LYS A 51 -25.36 24.75 59.67
CA LYS A 51 -24.69 23.44 59.57
C LYS A 51 -23.45 23.60 58.68
N LYS A 52 -22.28 23.73 59.29
CA LYS A 52 -21.00 23.56 58.60
C LYS A 52 -21.01 22.12 58.08
N MET A 53 -20.95 21.94 56.75
CA MET A 53 -20.81 20.59 56.19
C MET A 53 -19.59 19.92 56.83
N SER A 54 -19.76 18.67 57.27
CA SER A 54 -18.64 17.88 57.79
C SER A 54 -17.54 17.84 56.73
N LYS A 55 -16.28 18.01 57.16
CA LYS A 55 -15.12 17.98 56.25
C LYS A 55 -15.13 16.71 55.38
N GLY A 56 -15.59 15.58 55.92
CA GLY A 56 -15.74 14.32 55.18
C GLY A 56 -16.74 14.37 54.01
N ALA A 57 -17.82 15.16 54.11
CA ALA A 57 -18.75 15.33 52.99
C ALA A 57 -18.13 16.17 51.84
N MET A 58 -17.31 17.17 52.19
CA MET A 58 -16.62 17.99 51.19
C MET A 58 -15.54 17.17 50.45
N TRP A 59 -14.76 16.35 51.16
CA TRP A 59 -13.84 15.39 50.54
C TRP A 59 -14.56 14.29 49.74
N GLY A 60 -15.72 13.82 50.21
CA GLY A 60 -16.53 12.83 49.50
C GLY A 60 -17.07 13.32 48.15
N ILE A 61 -17.46 14.59 48.06
CA ILE A 61 -17.89 15.20 46.78
C ILE A 61 -16.70 15.35 45.82
N ILE A 62 -15.56 15.84 46.30
CA ILE A 62 -14.35 16.03 45.47
C ILE A 62 -13.82 14.67 44.98
N GLY A 63 -13.72 13.68 45.87
CA GLY A 63 -13.31 12.31 45.52
C GLY A 63 -14.31 11.60 44.59
N GLY A 64 -15.62 11.81 44.80
CA GLY A 64 -16.67 11.27 43.94
C GLY A 64 -16.63 11.81 42.51
N ILE A 65 -16.40 13.11 42.33
CA ILE A 65 -16.24 13.74 41.01
C ILE A 65 -15.00 13.19 40.29
N ILE A 66 -13.86 13.10 40.98
CA ILE A 66 -12.62 12.56 40.40
C ILE A 66 -12.80 11.09 40.01
N GLY A 67 -13.41 10.27 40.88
CA GLY A 67 -13.72 8.87 40.58
C GLY A 67 -14.65 8.72 39.37
N LEU A 68 -15.69 9.55 39.27
CA LEU A 68 -16.63 9.53 38.15
C LEU A 68 -15.96 9.97 36.83
N VAL A 69 -15.07 10.97 36.85
CA VAL A 69 -14.27 11.36 35.68
C VAL A 69 -13.34 10.24 35.24
N VAL A 70 -12.65 9.55 36.17
CA VAL A 70 -11.79 8.41 35.85
C VAL A 70 -12.60 7.24 35.29
N ILE A 71 -13.81 6.97 35.80
CA ILE A 71 -14.71 5.96 35.25
C ILE A 71 -15.19 6.34 33.85
N ILE A 72 -15.59 7.60 33.61
CA ILE A 72 -16.01 8.05 32.26
C ILE A 72 -14.84 7.98 31.28
N VAL A 73 -13.63 8.42 31.66
CA VAL A 73 -12.43 8.27 30.82
C VAL A 73 -12.12 6.80 30.58
N GLY A 74 -12.24 5.94 31.60
CA GLY A 74 -12.08 4.48 31.47
C GLY A 74 -13.10 3.85 30.52
N VAL A 75 -14.37 4.27 30.58
CA VAL A 75 -15.43 3.79 29.68
C VAL A 75 -15.26 4.34 28.26
N VAL A 76 -14.85 5.60 28.08
CA VAL A 76 -14.58 6.17 26.75
C VAL A 76 -13.35 5.51 26.12
N LEU A 77 -12.27 5.28 26.89
CA LEU A 77 -11.12 4.50 26.45
C LEU A 77 -11.53 3.07 26.13
N ALA A 78 -12.35 2.42 26.95
CA ALA A 78 -12.88 1.09 26.67
C ALA A 78 -13.74 1.08 25.40
N VAL A 79 -14.60 2.07 25.14
CA VAL A 79 -15.39 2.16 23.90
C VAL A 79 -14.51 2.46 22.68
N LEU A 80 -13.43 3.24 22.83
CA LEU A 80 -12.46 3.51 21.74
C LEU A 80 -11.48 2.34 21.48
N LEU A 81 -11.32 1.42 22.43
CA LEU A 81 -10.46 0.23 22.33
C LEU A 81 -11.24 -1.05 21.98
N LEU A 82 -12.46 -1.21 22.50
CA LEU A 82 -13.37 -2.34 22.27
C LEU A 82 -14.36 -2.08 21.12
N GLY A 83 -14.61 -0.81 20.79
CA GLY A 83 -15.36 -0.43 19.61
C GLY A 83 -14.59 -0.80 18.35
N GLY A 84 -15.16 -1.71 17.56
CA GLY A 84 -14.64 -2.08 16.25
C GLY A 84 -14.62 -0.90 15.27
N PRO A 85 -14.02 -1.06 14.08
CA PRO A 85 -14.03 -0.02 13.08
C PRO A 85 -15.44 0.27 12.56
N SER A 86 -15.69 1.54 12.26
CA SER A 86 -16.94 2.04 11.70
C SER A 86 -16.95 1.94 10.17
N LYS A 87 -18.13 2.11 9.55
CA LYS A 87 -18.27 2.22 8.09
C LYS A 87 -17.38 3.31 7.47
N ALA A 88 -17.14 4.40 8.20
CA ALA A 88 -16.26 5.47 7.76
C ALA A 88 -14.79 5.01 7.73
N ASP A 89 -14.34 4.23 8.72
CA ASP A 89 -12.98 3.67 8.74
C ASP A 89 -12.75 2.72 7.55
N TYR A 90 -13.74 1.90 7.16
CA TYR A 90 -13.60 1.03 5.98
C TYR A 90 -13.59 1.82 4.67
N LYS A 91 -14.43 2.86 4.54
CA LYS A 91 -14.45 3.74 3.36
C LYS A 91 -13.17 4.55 3.19
N ASP A 92 -12.59 5.03 4.29
CA ASP A 92 -11.32 5.75 4.26
C ASP A 92 -10.19 4.84 3.78
N LEU A 93 -10.05 3.64 4.36
CA LEU A 93 -9.04 2.67 3.93
C LEU A 93 -9.23 2.21 2.47
N LEU A 94 -10.49 2.00 2.04
CA LEU A 94 -10.79 1.69 0.64
C LEU A 94 -10.33 2.82 -0.29
N SER A 95 -10.65 4.07 0.05
CA SER A 95 -10.25 5.26 -0.72
C SER A 95 -8.72 5.44 -0.77
N GLN A 96 -8.02 5.15 0.34
CA GLN A 96 -6.55 5.12 0.35
C GLN A 96 -6.00 4.03 -0.57
N PHE A 97 -6.57 2.82 -0.54
CA PHE A 97 -6.13 1.68 -1.34
C PHE A 97 -6.37 1.91 -2.84
N THR A 98 -7.59 2.29 -3.24
CA THR A 98 -7.96 2.52 -4.65
C THR A 98 -7.51 3.87 -5.20
N GLY A 99 -6.99 4.76 -4.34
CA GLY A 99 -6.41 6.04 -4.76
C GLY A 99 -5.12 5.90 -5.59
N PHE A 100 -4.55 4.69 -5.64
CA PHE A 100 -3.48 4.29 -6.54
C PHE A 100 -3.90 3.04 -7.32
N ASP A 101 -3.73 3.04 -8.64
CA ASP A 101 -4.06 1.89 -9.50
C ASP A 101 -2.95 0.82 -9.40
N ILE A 102 -3.08 -0.02 -8.37
CA ILE A 102 -2.16 -1.11 -8.04
C ILE A 102 -2.09 -2.16 -9.16
N ASP A 103 -3.24 -2.51 -9.74
CA ASP A 103 -3.33 -3.61 -10.72
C ASP A 103 -2.68 -3.25 -12.06
N ASN A 104 -2.74 -1.97 -12.45
CA ASN A 104 -2.09 -1.45 -13.66
C ASN A 104 -0.74 -0.76 -13.40
N ALA A 105 -0.27 -0.70 -12.14
CA ALA A 105 0.94 0.01 -11.70
C ALA A 105 2.21 -0.25 -12.52
N PHE A 106 2.30 -1.44 -13.13
CA PHE A 106 3.42 -1.89 -13.97
C PHE A 106 3.04 -2.18 -15.44
N ILE A 107 1.77 -2.01 -15.84
CA ILE A 107 1.29 -2.28 -17.21
C ILE A 107 1.47 -1.05 -18.12
N SER A 108 1.10 0.13 -17.61
CA SER A 108 1.08 1.38 -18.37
C SER A 108 2.47 1.91 -18.77
N LYS A 109 3.52 1.52 -18.02
CA LYS A 109 4.93 1.93 -18.24
C LYS A 109 5.65 1.09 -19.30
N SER A 110 4.90 0.45 -20.20
CA SER A 110 5.43 -0.42 -21.27
C SER A 110 5.87 0.35 -22.53
N SER A 111 5.44 1.61 -22.70
CA SER A 111 5.68 2.46 -23.88
C SER A 111 6.87 3.42 -23.75
N THR A 112 7.41 3.65 -22.55
CA THR A 112 8.61 4.44 -22.32
C THR A 112 9.87 3.69 -22.76
N SER A 113 10.80 4.42 -23.39
CA SER A 113 12.07 3.85 -23.88
C SER A 113 12.86 3.21 -22.73
N ALA A 114 13.50 2.05 -22.99
CA ALA A 114 14.14 1.21 -21.97
C ALA A 114 15.08 1.95 -20.99
N LYS A 115 15.70 3.06 -21.41
CA LYS A 115 16.58 3.91 -20.58
C LYS A 115 15.99 4.34 -19.23
N ASN A 116 14.68 4.55 -19.11
CA ASN A 116 14.06 5.06 -17.88
C ASN A 116 13.26 4.01 -17.10
N ARG A 117 13.07 2.80 -17.65
CA ARG A 117 12.14 1.81 -17.10
C ARG A 117 12.47 1.37 -15.67
N LYS A 118 13.74 1.27 -15.30
CA LYS A 118 14.12 0.95 -13.92
C LYS A 118 13.72 2.06 -12.94
N ALA A 119 14.06 3.31 -13.21
CA ALA A 119 13.68 4.44 -12.35
C ALA A 119 12.15 4.54 -12.20
N GLU A 120 11.43 4.27 -13.28
CA GLU A 120 9.97 4.16 -13.29
C GLU A 120 9.43 2.99 -12.45
N ILE A 121 10.11 1.84 -12.42
CA ILE A 121 9.77 0.70 -11.55
C ILE A 121 10.08 1.01 -10.08
N ASP A 122 11.27 1.56 -9.80
CA ASP A 122 11.70 1.97 -8.45
C ASP A 122 10.71 2.98 -7.84
N GLU A 123 10.27 3.97 -8.63
CA GLU A 123 9.26 4.95 -8.24
C GLU A 123 7.90 4.29 -7.91
N THR A 124 7.48 3.31 -8.72
CA THR A 124 6.24 2.56 -8.45
C THR A 124 6.35 1.70 -7.18
N ILE A 125 7.49 1.02 -6.97
CA ILE A 125 7.77 0.26 -5.74
C ILE A 125 7.67 1.19 -4.52
N GLY A 126 8.30 2.36 -4.57
CA GLY A 126 8.24 3.36 -3.50
C GLY A 126 6.82 3.81 -3.18
N LYS A 127 5.98 4.05 -4.20
CA LYS A 127 4.56 4.41 -4.00
C LYS A 127 3.76 3.30 -3.31
N ILE A 128 4.01 2.04 -3.67
CA ILE A 128 3.35 0.88 -3.05
C ILE A 128 3.83 0.70 -1.60
N ASP A 129 5.13 0.82 -1.33
CA ASP A 129 5.69 0.74 0.02
C ASP A 129 5.16 1.86 0.94
N ASP A 130 5.07 3.10 0.43
CA ASP A 130 4.49 4.23 1.16
C ASP A 130 2.98 4.07 1.42
N LEU A 131 2.23 3.52 0.46
CA LEU A 131 0.82 3.17 0.64
C LEU A 131 0.67 2.10 1.72
N ASN A 132 1.45 1.02 1.65
CA ASN A 132 1.47 -0.06 2.65
C ASN A 132 1.79 0.48 4.05
N LYS A 133 2.78 1.37 4.17
CA LYS A 133 3.15 2.02 5.42
C LYS A 133 2.03 2.88 6.01
N LYS A 134 1.25 3.59 5.17
CA LYS A 134 0.08 4.37 5.61
C LYS A 134 -1.07 3.46 6.06
N MET A 135 -1.36 2.39 5.30
CA MET A 135 -2.44 1.45 5.60
C MET A 135 -2.16 0.61 6.85
N GLY A 136 -0.90 0.24 7.12
CA GLY A 136 -0.53 -0.70 8.17
C GLY A 136 -0.89 -0.29 9.62
N SER A 137 -1.22 0.98 9.86
CA SER A 137 -1.70 1.49 11.16
C SER A 137 -3.19 1.86 11.15
N HIS A 138 -3.89 1.66 10.03
CA HIS A 138 -5.25 2.15 9.83
C HIS A 138 -6.25 1.45 10.77
N LYS A 139 -7.19 2.22 11.35
CA LYS A 139 -8.15 1.72 12.35
C LYS A 139 -9.01 0.55 11.85
N ALA A 140 -9.35 0.53 10.56
CA ALA A 140 -10.05 -0.59 9.92
C ALA A 140 -9.33 -1.95 10.03
N LEU A 141 -7.99 -1.97 10.17
CA LEU A 141 -7.21 -3.19 10.39
C LEU A 141 -7.40 -3.83 11.79
N ARG A 142 -8.26 -3.26 12.65
CA ARG A 142 -8.73 -3.94 13.88
C ARG A 142 -9.80 -4.99 13.60
N ASP A 143 -10.48 -4.92 12.45
CA ASP A 143 -11.37 -6.00 12.00
C ASP A 143 -10.56 -7.20 11.51
N LYS A 144 -10.91 -8.41 11.97
CA LYS A 144 -10.14 -9.62 11.72
C LYS A 144 -10.12 -10.02 10.24
N ASP A 145 -11.22 -9.82 9.52
CA ASP A 145 -11.33 -10.21 8.11
C ASP A 145 -10.54 -9.23 7.24
N VAL A 146 -10.66 -7.93 7.54
CA VAL A 146 -9.88 -6.87 6.89
C VAL A 146 -8.38 -7.07 7.14
N LYS A 147 -7.98 -7.37 8.39
CA LYS A 147 -6.58 -7.64 8.74
C LYS A 147 -6.04 -8.86 7.99
N ALA A 148 -6.79 -9.96 7.96
CA ALA A 148 -6.37 -11.19 7.27
C ALA A 148 -6.24 -11.00 5.74
N ALA A 149 -7.10 -10.17 5.14
CA ALA A 149 -6.99 -9.84 3.72
C ALA A 149 -5.81 -8.89 3.44
N TYR A 150 -5.62 -7.85 4.25
CA TYR A 150 -4.47 -6.94 4.18
C TYR A 150 -3.14 -7.69 4.35
N ASP A 151 -3.05 -8.61 5.33
CA ASP A 151 -1.83 -9.35 5.60
C ASP A 151 -1.42 -10.25 4.41
N LYS A 152 -2.38 -10.87 3.72
CA LYS A 152 -2.12 -11.64 2.49
C LYS A 152 -1.64 -10.75 1.34
N TYR A 153 -2.24 -9.57 1.18
CA TYR A 153 -1.81 -8.58 0.19
C TYR A 153 -0.38 -8.07 0.49
N LEU A 154 -0.09 -7.75 1.75
CA LEU A 154 1.23 -7.26 2.18
C LEU A 154 2.31 -8.36 2.11
N ASP A 155 1.96 -9.60 2.46
CA ASP A 155 2.85 -10.77 2.34
C ASP A 155 3.19 -11.06 0.88
N SER A 156 2.19 -11.16 0.00
CA SER A 156 2.41 -11.41 -1.44
C SER A 156 3.18 -10.29 -2.14
N TRP A 157 3.09 -9.04 -1.66
CA TRP A 157 3.99 -7.96 -2.07
C TRP A 157 5.44 -8.22 -1.63
N ASN A 158 5.67 -8.31 -0.32
CA ASN A 158 7.02 -8.34 0.27
C ASN A 158 7.79 -9.63 -0.01
N ASN A 159 7.09 -10.77 -0.07
CA ASN A 159 7.64 -12.11 -0.22
C ASN A 159 7.42 -12.70 -1.62
N GLY A 160 7.22 -11.85 -2.63
CA GLY A 160 7.03 -12.28 -4.02
C GLY A 160 7.09 -11.16 -5.05
N ALA A 161 6.01 -10.39 -5.17
CA ALA A 161 5.83 -9.48 -6.30
C ALA A 161 6.90 -8.38 -6.34
N LYS A 162 7.34 -7.85 -5.19
CA LYS A 162 8.40 -6.83 -5.11
C LYS A 162 9.74 -7.32 -5.66
N GLU A 163 10.23 -8.47 -5.20
CA GLU A 163 11.50 -9.05 -5.68
C GLU A 163 11.45 -9.31 -7.20
N TYR A 164 10.28 -9.72 -7.72
CA TYR A 164 10.09 -9.93 -9.15
C TYR A 164 10.08 -8.62 -9.97
N VAL A 165 9.41 -7.55 -9.53
CA VAL A 165 9.44 -6.28 -10.28
C VAL A 165 10.81 -5.60 -10.20
N GLU A 166 11.52 -5.72 -9.07
CA GLU A 166 12.93 -5.32 -8.95
C GLU A 166 13.83 -6.06 -9.95
N PHE A 167 13.60 -7.36 -10.13
CA PHE A 167 14.28 -8.17 -11.14
C PHE A 167 14.03 -7.65 -12.57
N ILE A 168 12.78 -7.34 -12.93
CA ILE A 168 12.45 -6.74 -14.23
C ILE A 168 13.13 -5.37 -14.41
N GLY A 169 13.21 -4.57 -13.34
CA GLY A 169 13.95 -3.30 -13.33
C GLY A 169 15.44 -3.50 -13.65
N ALA A 170 16.12 -4.40 -12.94
CA ALA A 170 17.54 -4.70 -13.17
C ALA A 170 17.82 -5.26 -14.58
N PHE A 171 16.94 -6.13 -15.10
CA PHE A 171 17.07 -6.71 -16.43
C PHE A 171 16.95 -5.66 -17.55
N THR A 172 16.07 -4.68 -17.35
CA THR A 172 15.79 -3.63 -18.35
C THR A 172 16.83 -2.51 -18.34
N GLU A 173 17.28 -2.05 -17.17
CA GLU A 173 18.39 -1.08 -17.03
C GLU A 173 19.65 -1.55 -17.77
N ASN A 174 19.97 -2.84 -17.63
CA ASN A 174 21.18 -3.38 -18.23
C ASN A 174 21.07 -3.58 -19.76
N ASN A 175 19.90 -3.34 -20.38
CA ASN A 175 19.62 -3.62 -21.79
C ASN A 175 20.09 -5.03 -22.21
N PHE A 176 19.84 -6.00 -21.33
CA PHE A 176 20.45 -7.33 -21.37
C PHE A 176 20.23 -8.03 -22.72
N TYR A 177 19.00 -7.96 -23.25
CA TYR A 177 18.62 -8.63 -24.49
C TYR A 177 19.48 -8.22 -25.69
N GLU A 178 19.81 -6.92 -25.83
CA GLU A 178 20.66 -6.45 -26.92
C GLU A 178 22.15 -6.74 -26.66
N LYS A 179 22.64 -6.45 -25.44
CA LYS A 179 24.07 -6.63 -25.10
C LYS A 179 24.52 -8.08 -25.12
N CYS A 180 23.65 -9.02 -24.74
CA CYS A 180 23.97 -10.45 -24.62
C CYS A 180 23.55 -11.27 -25.85
N ARG A 181 23.25 -10.60 -26.96
CA ARG A 181 22.87 -11.21 -28.22
C ARG A 181 24.11 -11.69 -28.98
N LEU A 182 24.20 -13.00 -29.19
CA LEU A 182 25.29 -13.65 -29.95
C LEU A 182 25.14 -13.44 -31.47
N THR A 183 25.20 -12.19 -31.93
CA THR A 183 25.13 -11.83 -33.35
C THR A 183 26.40 -12.28 -34.08
N GLU A 184 26.23 -12.93 -35.23
CA GLU A 184 27.32 -13.29 -36.15
C GLU A 184 28.39 -14.28 -35.65
N VAL A 185 28.27 -14.85 -34.43
CA VAL A 185 29.20 -15.86 -33.89
C VAL A 185 29.49 -17.01 -34.87
N SER A 186 28.52 -17.38 -35.71
CA SER A 186 28.65 -18.41 -36.75
C SER A 186 29.67 -18.13 -37.85
N LYS A 187 30.07 -16.87 -38.07
CA LYS A 187 31.18 -16.50 -38.96
C LYS A 187 32.50 -16.92 -38.33
N HIS A 188 32.75 -16.45 -37.11
CA HIS A 188 33.96 -16.71 -36.33
C HIS A 188 34.25 -18.20 -36.12
N ILE A 189 33.22 -19.04 -35.89
CA ILE A 189 33.37 -20.50 -35.78
C ILE A 189 34.09 -21.12 -36.98
N ARG A 190 33.84 -20.62 -38.19
CA ARG A 190 34.43 -21.17 -39.42
C ARG A 190 35.86 -20.68 -39.67
N GLU A 191 36.23 -19.55 -39.06
CA GLU A 191 37.55 -18.96 -39.19
C GLU A 191 38.56 -19.67 -38.28
N SER A 192 38.46 -19.47 -36.96
CA SER A 192 39.35 -20.10 -35.99
C SER A 192 38.89 -19.96 -34.54
N LYS A 193 39.56 -20.71 -33.67
CA LYS A 193 39.49 -20.57 -32.20
C LYS A 193 39.77 -19.13 -31.75
N GLU A 194 40.86 -18.54 -32.24
CA GLU A 194 41.30 -17.19 -31.88
C GLU A 194 40.27 -16.14 -32.33
N SER A 195 39.58 -16.38 -33.46
CA SER A 195 38.49 -15.51 -33.91
C SER A 195 37.28 -15.57 -32.97
N ILE A 196 36.91 -16.76 -32.47
CA ILE A 196 35.87 -16.92 -31.45
C ILE A 196 36.28 -16.28 -30.12
N GLU A 197 37.50 -16.53 -29.66
CA GLU A 197 38.00 -15.97 -28.40
C GLU A 197 37.94 -14.44 -28.44
N LYS A 198 38.45 -13.83 -29.51
CA LYS A 198 38.38 -12.39 -29.75
C LYS A 198 36.95 -11.87 -29.86
N TYR A 199 36.05 -12.61 -30.50
CA TYR A 199 34.63 -12.26 -30.58
C TYR A 199 33.99 -12.20 -29.19
N PHE A 200 34.20 -13.21 -28.34
CA PHE A 200 33.66 -13.20 -26.97
C PHE A 200 34.29 -12.08 -26.12
N ASP A 201 35.60 -11.86 -26.23
CA ASP A 201 36.29 -10.86 -25.42
C ASP A 201 36.02 -9.41 -25.88
N SER A 202 35.49 -9.23 -27.10
CA SER A 202 35.12 -7.92 -27.66
C SER A 202 33.60 -7.70 -27.68
N ASN A 203 32.86 -8.52 -28.44
CA ASN A 203 31.42 -8.36 -28.69
C ASN A 203 30.56 -8.74 -27.49
N MET A 204 31.00 -9.69 -26.66
CA MET A 204 30.28 -10.10 -25.45
C MET A 204 30.78 -9.39 -24.18
N LYS A 205 31.73 -8.45 -24.29
CA LYS A 205 32.24 -7.69 -23.14
C LYS A 205 31.12 -6.95 -22.40
N ASP A 206 30.31 -6.19 -23.12
CA ASP A 206 29.20 -5.41 -22.53
C ASP A 206 28.16 -6.31 -21.85
N CYS A 207 27.95 -7.53 -22.36
CA CYS A 207 27.15 -8.55 -21.70
C CYS A 207 27.76 -8.97 -20.36
N MET A 208 29.02 -9.39 -20.37
CA MET A 208 29.73 -9.88 -19.19
C MET A 208 29.87 -8.82 -18.11
N ASP A 209 30.13 -7.56 -18.48
CA ASP A 209 30.18 -6.43 -17.56
C ASP A 209 28.80 -6.09 -16.97
N SER A 210 27.72 -6.26 -17.73
CA SER A 210 26.34 -6.06 -17.24
C SER A 210 25.92 -7.19 -16.30
N LEU A 211 26.28 -8.43 -16.64
CA LEU A 211 26.08 -9.60 -15.79
C LEU A 211 26.90 -9.55 -14.50
N ASP A 212 28.11 -9.00 -14.54
CA ASP A 212 28.92 -8.75 -13.35
C ASP A 212 28.25 -7.77 -12.38
N LYS A 213 27.67 -6.67 -12.90
CA LYS A 213 26.85 -5.75 -12.10
C LYS A 213 25.62 -6.44 -11.51
N MET A 214 24.91 -7.26 -12.28
CA MET A 214 23.77 -8.03 -11.78
C MET A 214 24.18 -8.99 -10.67
N SER A 215 25.30 -9.72 -10.82
CA SER A 215 25.82 -10.65 -9.79
C SER A 215 26.18 -9.98 -8.46
N LYS A 216 26.37 -8.65 -8.46
CA LYS A 216 26.70 -7.83 -7.28
C LYS A 216 25.47 -7.10 -6.70
N SER A 217 24.27 -7.43 -7.15
CA SER A 217 23.03 -6.84 -6.66
C SER A 217 22.72 -7.25 -5.22
N ASN A 218 22.09 -6.36 -4.45
CA ASN A 218 21.55 -6.68 -3.13
C ASN A 218 20.27 -7.55 -3.22
N ASN A 219 19.59 -7.54 -4.37
CA ASN A 219 18.45 -8.43 -4.64
C ASN A 219 18.99 -9.82 -5.02
N LYS A 220 18.61 -10.84 -4.24
CA LYS A 220 19.17 -12.20 -4.33
C LYS A 220 18.82 -12.90 -5.65
N LEU A 221 17.60 -12.71 -6.15
CA LEU A 221 17.18 -13.24 -7.45
C LEU A 221 18.01 -12.64 -8.60
N VAL A 222 18.24 -11.32 -8.58
CA VAL A 222 19.09 -10.63 -9.57
C VAL A 222 20.54 -11.08 -9.47
N ALA A 223 21.10 -11.18 -8.25
CA ALA A 223 22.46 -11.65 -8.02
C ALA A 223 22.66 -13.06 -8.56
N LYS A 224 21.83 -14.01 -8.13
CA LYS A 224 21.88 -15.41 -8.57
C LYS A 224 21.73 -15.54 -10.08
N TYR A 225 20.77 -14.83 -10.69
CA TYR A 225 20.60 -14.89 -12.14
C TYR A 225 21.78 -14.30 -12.91
N GLY A 226 22.39 -13.23 -12.39
CA GLY A 226 23.64 -12.68 -12.91
C GLY A 226 24.76 -13.73 -12.90
N GLU A 227 25.00 -14.37 -11.76
CA GLU A 227 26.01 -15.43 -11.61
C GLU A 227 25.77 -16.63 -12.54
N ASP A 228 24.56 -17.17 -12.52
CA ASP A 228 24.18 -18.34 -13.34
C ASP A 228 24.36 -18.05 -14.84
N LEU A 229 24.08 -16.82 -15.29
CA LEU A 229 24.32 -16.40 -16.67
C LEU A 229 25.79 -16.11 -16.99
N LYS A 230 26.59 -15.52 -16.09
CA LYS A 230 28.05 -15.37 -16.31
C LYS A 230 28.68 -16.73 -16.57
N LYS A 231 28.28 -17.73 -15.78
CA LYS A 231 28.70 -19.12 -15.96
C LYS A 231 28.24 -19.66 -17.31
N TYR A 232 26.97 -19.55 -17.65
CA TYR A 232 26.42 -20.02 -18.94
C TYR A 232 27.11 -19.38 -20.15
N TYR A 233 27.35 -18.07 -20.17
CA TYR A 233 28.06 -17.44 -21.30
C TYR A 233 29.54 -17.84 -21.38
N SER A 234 30.17 -18.19 -20.26
CA SER A 234 31.51 -18.76 -20.22
C SER A 234 31.54 -20.19 -20.79
N GLU A 235 30.54 -21.02 -20.45
CA GLU A 235 30.35 -22.35 -21.05
C GLU A 235 30.03 -22.26 -22.55
N ILE A 236 29.26 -21.26 -22.98
CA ILE A 236 28.96 -20.97 -24.39
C ILE A 236 30.24 -20.57 -25.16
N LYS A 237 31.15 -19.78 -24.57
CA LYS A 237 32.46 -19.45 -25.19
C LYS A 237 33.23 -20.74 -25.48
N GLN A 238 33.34 -21.64 -24.50
CA GLN A 238 34.04 -22.93 -24.66
C GLN A 238 33.37 -23.84 -25.69
N TYR A 239 32.04 -23.98 -25.64
CA TYR A 239 31.28 -24.75 -26.63
C TYR A 239 31.54 -24.28 -28.07
N TYR A 240 31.64 -22.97 -28.32
CA TYR A 240 31.95 -22.46 -29.66
C TYR A 240 33.40 -22.70 -30.08
N VAL A 241 34.37 -22.62 -29.15
CA VAL A 241 35.77 -23.01 -29.38
C VAL A 241 35.86 -24.49 -29.78
N GLU A 242 35.30 -25.39 -28.97
CA GLU A 242 35.23 -26.83 -29.26
C GLU A 242 34.53 -27.12 -30.59
N LEU A 243 33.46 -26.38 -30.91
CA LEU A 243 32.72 -26.56 -32.15
C LEU A 243 33.53 -26.15 -33.39
N SER A 244 34.39 -25.13 -33.29
CA SER A 244 35.31 -24.76 -34.38
C SER A 244 36.36 -25.83 -34.61
N GLU A 245 36.97 -26.34 -33.52
CA GLU A 245 37.95 -27.43 -33.59
C GLU A 245 37.31 -28.72 -34.16
N TYR A 246 36.08 -29.05 -33.74
CA TYR A 246 35.29 -30.15 -34.30
C TYR A 246 35.02 -29.97 -35.81
N ILE A 247 34.62 -28.76 -36.26
CA ILE A 247 34.35 -28.49 -37.67
C ILE A 247 35.61 -28.63 -38.53
N LYS A 248 36.76 -28.13 -38.05
CA LYS A 248 38.05 -28.28 -38.75
C LYS A 248 38.50 -29.74 -38.83
N ASN A 249 38.21 -30.53 -37.79
CA ASN A 249 38.60 -31.92 -37.67
C ASN A 249 37.43 -32.91 -37.94
N ALA A 250 36.41 -32.52 -38.72
CA ALA A 250 35.18 -33.33 -38.86
C ALA A 250 35.41 -34.76 -39.39
N SER A 251 36.50 -34.99 -40.13
CA SER A 251 36.92 -36.31 -40.63
C SER A 251 37.56 -37.22 -39.58
N SER A 252 37.81 -36.74 -38.35
CA SER A 252 38.53 -37.48 -37.29
C SER A 252 37.68 -38.47 -36.50
N GLY A 253 36.36 -38.50 -36.71
CA GLY A 253 35.44 -39.31 -35.91
C GLY A 253 35.18 -38.79 -34.49
N ALA A 254 35.68 -37.58 -34.15
CA ALA A 254 35.37 -36.91 -32.89
C ALA A 254 33.86 -36.73 -32.70
N SER A 255 33.39 -36.78 -31.45
CA SER A 255 32.00 -36.45 -31.12
C SER A 255 31.76 -34.94 -31.20
N ARG A 256 30.60 -34.54 -31.72
CA ARG A 256 30.18 -33.14 -31.72
C ARG A 256 30.02 -32.66 -30.27
N PRO A 257 30.56 -31.48 -29.90
CA PRO A 257 30.40 -30.95 -28.54
C PRO A 257 28.93 -30.67 -28.22
N LYS A 258 28.59 -30.80 -26.94
CA LYS A 258 27.22 -30.60 -26.44
C LYS A 258 27.02 -29.14 -26.02
N ALA A 259 25.99 -28.50 -26.55
CA ALA A 259 25.64 -27.14 -26.14
C ALA A 259 25.26 -27.10 -24.64
N PRO A 260 25.76 -26.11 -23.88
CA PRO A 260 25.36 -25.93 -22.49
C PRO A 260 23.87 -25.55 -22.40
N THR A 261 23.24 -25.86 -21.28
CA THR A 261 21.82 -25.58 -21.05
C THR A 261 21.69 -24.20 -20.41
N SER A 262 20.80 -23.35 -20.96
CA SER A 262 20.52 -22.04 -20.36
C SER A 262 19.99 -22.21 -18.93
N PRO A 263 20.41 -21.37 -17.98
CA PRO A 263 19.94 -21.47 -16.60
C PRO A 263 18.44 -21.19 -16.56
N LYS A 264 17.71 -22.06 -15.86
CA LYS A 264 16.30 -21.81 -15.56
C LYS A 264 16.23 -20.76 -14.47
N ILE A 265 15.61 -19.63 -14.77
CA ILE A 265 15.23 -18.67 -13.74
C ILE A 265 14.00 -19.23 -13.03
N ASP A 266 14.11 -19.53 -11.74
CA ASP A 266 12.96 -19.79 -10.88
C ASP A 266 12.28 -18.46 -10.49
N ILE A 267 11.93 -17.70 -11.52
CA ILE A 267 11.00 -16.59 -11.40
C ILE A 267 9.64 -17.21 -11.19
N LYS A 268 9.14 -17.08 -9.97
CA LYS A 268 7.74 -17.28 -9.64
C LYS A 268 6.91 -16.17 -10.32
N ALA A 269 6.71 -16.28 -11.63
CA ALA A 269 5.98 -15.29 -12.44
C ALA A 269 4.51 -15.14 -11.99
N ASP A 270 4.01 -16.16 -11.29
CA ASP A 270 2.74 -16.18 -10.58
C ASP A 270 2.71 -15.29 -9.32
N THR A 271 3.84 -14.81 -8.78
CA THR A 271 3.85 -13.89 -7.63
C THR A 271 3.12 -12.58 -7.92
N LEU A 272 3.30 -12.01 -9.11
CA LEU A 272 2.59 -10.79 -9.51
C LEU A 272 1.08 -11.04 -9.61
N ASN A 273 0.68 -12.21 -10.11
CA ASN A 273 -0.74 -12.59 -10.19
C ASN A 273 -1.33 -12.85 -8.80
N LYS A 274 -0.63 -13.58 -7.94
CA LYS A 274 -1.01 -13.80 -6.52
C LYS A 274 -1.18 -12.50 -5.75
N TRP A 275 -0.30 -11.52 -6.00
CA TRP A 275 -0.40 -10.19 -5.40
C TRP A 275 -1.62 -9.41 -5.91
N LYS A 276 -1.95 -9.49 -7.21
CA LYS A 276 -3.19 -8.92 -7.78
C LYS A 276 -4.45 -9.61 -7.23
N GLU A 277 -4.45 -10.93 -7.12
CA GLU A 277 -5.54 -11.69 -6.51
C GLU A 277 -5.74 -11.29 -5.04
N ALA A 278 -4.65 -11.09 -4.29
CA ALA A 278 -4.71 -10.61 -2.92
C ALA A 278 -5.16 -9.14 -2.82
N SER A 279 -4.75 -8.29 -3.76
CA SER A 279 -5.17 -6.88 -3.93
C SER A 279 -6.69 -6.78 -4.11
N GLU A 280 -7.25 -7.47 -5.11
CA GLU A 280 -8.69 -7.46 -5.38
C GLU A 280 -9.49 -8.12 -4.24
N ASN A 281 -8.97 -9.17 -3.60
CA ASN A 281 -9.61 -9.73 -2.41
C ASN A 281 -9.64 -8.74 -1.23
N PHE A 282 -8.56 -7.99 -0.99
CA PHE A 282 -8.52 -6.97 0.07
C PHE A 282 -9.51 -5.83 -0.19
N LYS A 283 -9.53 -5.29 -1.40
CA LYS A 283 -10.52 -4.31 -1.88
C LYS A 283 -11.95 -4.81 -1.69
N LYS A 284 -12.28 -6.02 -2.13
CA LYS A 284 -13.60 -6.61 -1.97
C LYS A 284 -14.03 -6.70 -0.49
N VAL A 285 -13.14 -7.13 0.39
CA VAL A 285 -13.42 -7.20 1.83
C VAL A 285 -13.69 -5.80 2.42
N LEU A 286 -12.97 -4.76 1.96
CA LEU A 286 -13.25 -3.38 2.35
C LEU A 286 -14.60 -2.88 1.81
N GLU A 287 -14.93 -3.15 0.55
CA GLU A 287 -16.22 -2.81 -0.07
C GLU A 287 -17.40 -3.45 0.68
N GLU A 288 -17.29 -4.74 1.05
CA GLU A 288 -18.32 -5.42 1.84
C GLU A 288 -18.51 -4.78 3.22
N LYS A 289 -17.41 -4.42 3.92
CA LYS A 289 -17.45 -3.81 5.25
C LYS A 289 -17.88 -2.33 5.23
N ALA A 290 -17.62 -1.63 4.13
CA ALA A 290 -18.07 -0.25 3.90
C ALA A 290 -19.57 -0.12 3.65
N ASN A 291 -20.22 -1.19 3.16
CA ASN A 291 -21.62 -1.19 2.74
C ASN A 291 -22.57 -1.93 3.72
N LYS A 292 -22.12 -2.97 4.42
CA LYS A 292 -22.84 -3.60 5.55
C LYS A 292 -23.06 -2.61 6.69
#